data_AF-A0A9D9LAB9-F1
#
_entry.id   AF-A0A9D9LAB9-F1
#
_cell.length_a   1.000
_cell.length_b   1.000
_cell.length_c   1.000
_cell.angle_alpha   90.00
_cell.angle_beta   90.00
_cell.angle_gamma   90.00
#
_symmetry.space_group_name_H-M   'P 1'
#
loop_
_entity.id
_entity.type
_entity.pdbx_description
1 polymer ?
#
loop_
_entity_poly.entity_id
_entity_poly.type
_entity_poly.pdbx_seq_one_letter_code
_entity_poly.pdbx_strand_id
1 'polypeptide(L)'
;MSAAPRLIPFRWPAEWKDAGRLALLEGTPINCLAGSAPPAFPTGDLPFVRLDPEKPPEGVTLREGVWPRVLAATEEDAALAGATGGPWVDANAHVVRLAQTKEPGKEVWLTYSPPGAKEVVPLEDYVRPVAEAGAYGARWVITLDGRFADGLSKGDGRALGVWQQMMSVLTLFETRRDWRAWQPVATLAIVSSFEGDGQLMAEEFLNLAPRRHLAHRIVRASDLAAATFEQQKAIIYLEDRPPEGPARAKLLQFAENGGTLFAPRGIIEGKQYDVRQEHAVHQFGRGRVIMPLDKWEDPFALVRQVQLLVSIREDVVQVWNGGDMNSHYLSSPDGRQGVVHLIPYASGRTLPVTIGLQTPYRSARVVTSASTTPVNAVPGALGIEIPVGEFSCFAAVEVAV
;
A
#
# COMPACT_ATOMS: atom_id res chain seq x y z
N MET A 1 8.42 27.12 -16.03
CA MET A 1 6.98 26.87 -15.79
C MET A 1 6.84 26.58 -14.31
N SER A 2 6.12 27.41 -13.55
CA SER A 2 5.83 27.12 -12.14
C SER A 2 4.97 25.86 -12.11
N ALA A 3 5.40 24.80 -11.42
CA ALA A 3 4.54 23.66 -11.16
C ALA A 3 3.27 24.16 -10.48
N ALA A 4 2.10 23.70 -10.94
CA ALA A 4 0.84 24.01 -10.28
C ALA A 4 0.93 23.61 -8.79
N PRO A 5 0.36 24.39 -7.86
CA PRO A 5 0.39 24.05 -6.45
C PRO A 5 -0.27 22.69 -6.23
N ARG A 6 0.42 21.80 -5.52
CA ARG A 6 -0.07 20.44 -5.24
C ARG A 6 -1.29 20.52 -4.33
N LEU A 7 -2.41 20.00 -4.81
CA LEU A 7 -3.71 20.09 -4.16
C LEU A 7 -3.87 19.03 -3.07
N ILE A 8 -4.46 19.41 -1.93
CA ILE A 8 -4.78 18.56 -0.78
C ILE A 8 -6.29 18.63 -0.55
N PRO A 9 -7.04 17.59 -0.96
CA PRO A 9 -8.48 17.66 -1.10
C PRO A 9 -9.26 17.35 0.17
N PHE A 10 -10.31 18.15 0.42
CA PHE A 10 -11.34 17.90 1.41
C PHE A 10 -12.72 17.87 0.74
N ARG A 11 -13.49 16.79 0.95
CA ARG A 11 -14.86 16.70 0.47
C ARG A 11 -15.77 17.53 1.36
N TRP A 12 -16.32 18.61 0.81
CA TRP A 12 -17.20 19.50 1.58
C TRP A 12 -18.47 18.75 2.03
N PRO A 13 -18.78 18.70 3.35
CA PRO A 13 -20.00 18.07 3.83
C PRO A 13 -21.25 18.79 3.30
N ALA A 14 -22.21 18.04 2.78
CA ALA A 14 -23.40 18.62 2.14
C ALA A 14 -24.29 19.39 3.12
N GLU A 15 -24.26 19.01 4.40
CA GLU A 15 -24.95 19.62 5.53
C GLU A 15 -24.36 20.98 5.95
N TRP A 16 -23.11 21.28 5.59
CA TRP A 16 -22.49 22.58 5.88
C TRP A 16 -22.93 23.60 4.82
N LYS A 17 -23.91 24.43 5.17
CA LYS A 17 -24.53 25.42 4.27
C LYS A 17 -23.96 26.83 4.40
N ASP A 18 -23.09 27.06 5.37
CA ASP A 18 -22.50 28.38 5.66
C ASP A 18 -20.98 28.39 5.44
N ALA A 19 -20.46 29.55 5.05
CA ALA A 19 -19.03 29.76 4.82
C ALA A 19 -18.20 29.77 6.11
N GLY A 20 -18.82 29.89 7.29
CA GLY A 20 -18.11 29.96 8.57
C GLY A 20 -17.30 28.69 8.87
N ARG A 21 -17.68 27.55 8.28
CA ARG A 21 -16.96 26.28 8.42
C ARG A 21 -15.65 26.22 7.64
N LEU A 22 -15.40 27.16 6.72
CA LEU A 22 -14.10 27.28 6.05
C LEU A 22 -12.97 27.60 7.04
N ALA A 23 -13.29 28.21 8.19
CA ALA A 23 -12.34 28.47 9.26
C ALA A 23 -11.69 27.18 9.82
N LEU A 24 -12.32 26.01 9.66
CA LEU A 24 -11.71 24.72 10.05
C LEU A 24 -10.53 24.31 9.15
N LEU A 25 -10.43 24.90 7.96
CA LEU A 25 -9.37 24.64 6.99
C LEU A 25 -8.21 25.63 7.13
N GLU A 26 -8.41 26.76 7.81
CA GLU A 26 -7.38 27.78 8.03
C GLU A 26 -6.19 27.19 8.80
N GLY A 27 -4.98 27.44 8.30
CA GLY A 27 -3.74 26.92 8.90
C GLY A 27 -3.55 25.41 8.76
N THR A 28 -4.44 24.70 8.06
CA THR A 28 -4.29 23.28 7.76
C THR A 28 -3.57 23.06 6.41
N PRO A 29 -3.03 21.87 6.14
CA PRO A 29 -2.52 21.54 4.81
C PRO A 29 -3.59 21.50 3.70
N ILE A 30 -4.88 21.37 4.05
CA ILE A 30 -5.97 21.33 3.08
C ILE A 30 -6.03 22.65 2.33
N ASN A 31 -5.98 22.58 1.00
CA ASN A 31 -5.93 23.77 0.15
C ASN A 31 -6.90 23.70 -1.04
N CYS A 32 -7.78 22.69 -1.11
CA CYS A 32 -8.86 22.66 -2.08
C CYS A 32 -10.09 21.91 -1.57
N LEU A 33 -11.26 22.34 -2.03
CA LEU A 33 -12.51 21.64 -1.83
C LEU A 33 -12.74 20.66 -2.98
N ALA A 34 -13.37 19.54 -2.69
CA ALA A 34 -13.71 18.53 -3.68
C ALA A 34 -15.14 18.02 -3.53
N GLY A 35 -15.74 17.53 -4.61
CA GLY A 35 -17.08 16.92 -4.55
C GLY A 35 -17.76 16.82 -5.92
N SER A 36 -19.06 16.52 -5.92
CA SER A 36 -19.88 16.47 -7.14
C SER A 36 -20.28 17.87 -7.64
N ALA A 37 -20.43 18.82 -6.71
CA ALA A 37 -20.77 20.22 -6.95
C ALA A 37 -20.11 21.14 -5.91
N PRO A 38 -19.77 22.39 -6.27
CA PRO A 38 -19.20 23.36 -5.34
C PRO A 38 -20.23 23.78 -4.26
N PRO A 39 -19.76 24.25 -3.09
CA PRO A 39 -20.64 24.89 -2.11
C PRO A 39 -21.39 26.09 -2.71
N ALA A 40 -22.62 26.34 -2.24
CA ALA A 40 -23.48 27.40 -2.75
C ALA A 40 -23.15 28.80 -2.17
N PHE A 41 -21.95 28.99 -1.65
CA PHE A 41 -21.45 30.24 -1.08
C PHE A 41 -20.01 30.49 -1.54
N PRO A 42 -19.51 31.74 -1.49
CA PRO A 42 -18.13 32.05 -1.87
C PRO A 42 -17.11 31.29 -1.01
N THR A 43 -16.14 30.63 -1.63
CA THR A 43 -15.08 29.85 -0.96
C THR A 43 -13.75 30.60 -0.83
N GLY A 44 -13.74 31.90 -1.17
CA GLY A 44 -12.51 32.70 -1.23
C GLY A 44 -11.54 32.16 -2.28
N ASP A 45 -10.27 32.01 -1.90
CA ASP A 45 -9.20 31.52 -2.78
C ASP A 45 -9.12 29.99 -2.87
N LEU A 46 -9.98 29.25 -2.13
CA LEU A 46 -9.98 27.79 -2.18
C LEU A 46 -10.58 27.31 -3.52
N PRO A 47 -9.79 26.64 -4.39
CA PRO A 47 -10.30 26.07 -5.62
C PRO A 47 -11.24 24.90 -5.31
N PHE A 48 -12.22 24.70 -6.20
CA PHE A 48 -13.10 23.54 -6.18
C PHE A 48 -12.72 22.54 -7.26
N VAL A 49 -12.61 21.27 -6.88
CA VAL A 49 -12.26 20.16 -7.74
C VAL A 49 -13.45 19.21 -7.86
N ARG A 50 -13.98 19.07 -9.07
CA ARG A 50 -15.04 18.09 -9.34
C ARG A 50 -14.45 16.68 -9.32
N LEU A 51 -15.07 15.79 -8.55
CA LEU A 51 -14.72 14.37 -8.51
C LEU A 51 -15.50 13.63 -9.59
N ASP A 52 -14.99 13.68 -10.81
CA ASP A 52 -15.53 12.98 -11.98
C ASP A 52 -14.48 11.97 -12.47
N PRO A 53 -14.69 10.65 -12.28
CA PRO A 53 -13.74 9.62 -12.73
C PRO A 53 -13.43 9.68 -14.23
N GLU A 54 -14.39 10.13 -15.05
CA GLU A 54 -14.23 10.27 -16.50
C GLU A 54 -13.45 11.53 -16.88
N LYS A 55 -13.36 12.49 -15.96
CA LYS A 55 -12.68 13.78 -16.15
C LYS A 55 -11.89 14.16 -14.90
N PRO A 56 -10.87 13.36 -14.55
CA PRO A 56 -10.06 13.64 -13.37
C PRO A 56 -9.29 14.97 -13.56
N PRO A 57 -8.93 15.63 -12.45
CA PRO A 57 -8.10 16.84 -12.52
C PRO A 57 -6.76 16.57 -13.22
N GLU A 58 -6.20 17.59 -13.86
CA GLU A 58 -4.88 17.46 -14.50
C GLU A 58 -3.83 16.97 -13.50
N GLY A 59 -3.04 15.97 -13.90
CA GLY A 59 -2.00 15.38 -13.04
C GLY A 59 -2.53 14.52 -11.88
N VAL A 60 -3.84 14.26 -11.80
CA VAL A 60 -4.47 13.41 -10.79
C VAL A 60 -5.12 12.20 -11.45
N THR A 61 -5.10 11.07 -10.76
CA THR A 61 -5.93 9.91 -11.08
C THR A 61 -6.84 9.59 -9.91
N LEU A 62 -8.15 9.47 -10.17
CA LEU A 62 -9.15 9.18 -9.15
C LEU A 62 -9.31 7.66 -9.01
N ARG A 63 -9.35 7.16 -7.78
CA ARG A 63 -9.61 5.76 -7.46
C ARG A 63 -10.62 5.70 -6.33
N GLU A 64 -11.58 4.79 -6.40
CA GLU A 64 -12.57 4.64 -5.35
C GLU A 64 -11.90 4.23 -4.05
N GLY A 65 -11.20 3.09 -4.03
CA GLY A 65 -10.59 2.54 -2.82
C GLY A 65 -11.62 2.00 -1.84
N VAL A 66 -11.17 1.64 -0.64
CA VAL A 66 -11.99 1.05 0.44
C VAL A 66 -11.69 1.71 1.78
N TRP A 67 -12.64 1.66 2.71
CA TRP A 67 -12.38 2.14 4.07
C TRP A 67 -11.39 1.20 4.79
N PRO A 68 -10.23 1.67 5.25
CA PRO A 68 -9.21 0.78 5.81
C PRO A 68 -9.59 0.27 7.20
N ARG A 69 -9.79 -1.04 7.32
CA ARG A 69 -10.19 -1.71 8.57
C ARG A 69 -9.90 -3.21 8.54
N VAL A 70 -9.97 -3.81 9.72
CA VAL A 70 -10.22 -5.25 9.84
C VAL A 70 -11.72 -5.51 9.62
N LEU A 71 -12.05 -6.48 8.76
CA LEU A 71 -13.40 -7.01 8.68
C LEU A 71 -13.63 -8.06 9.76
N ALA A 72 -14.79 -8.01 10.41
CA ALA A 72 -15.23 -9.10 11.26
C ALA A 72 -15.41 -10.36 10.40
N ALA A 73 -14.87 -11.49 10.86
CA ALA A 73 -15.09 -12.76 10.18
C ALA A 73 -16.60 -13.07 10.16
N THR A 74 -17.16 -13.28 8.97
CA THR A 74 -18.50 -13.83 8.81
C THR A 74 -18.47 -15.36 9.06
N GLU A 75 -19.63 -16.02 9.18
CA GLU A 75 -19.66 -17.49 9.32
C GLU A 75 -19.06 -18.22 8.10
N GLU A 76 -19.16 -17.64 6.90
CA GLU A 76 -18.50 -18.15 5.68
C GLU A 76 -16.99 -17.88 5.68
N ASP A 77 -16.55 -16.71 6.16
CA ASP A 77 -15.12 -16.39 6.29
C ASP A 77 -14.45 -17.20 7.42
N ALA A 78 -15.18 -17.54 8.47
CA ALA A 78 -14.69 -18.38 9.57
C ALA A 78 -14.36 -19.80 9.12
N ALA A 79 -15.02 -20.31 8.07
CA ALA A 79 -14.69 -21.59 7.46
C ALA A 79 -13.37 -21.56 6.65
N LEU A 80 -12.96 -20.37 6.18
CA LEU A 80 -11.69 -20.12 5.46
C LEU A 80 -10.56 -19.64 6.40
N ALA A 81 -10.92 -19.02 7.52
CA ALA A 81 -10.00 -18.60 8.58
C ALA A 81 -9.72 -19.76 9.55
N GLY A 82 -8.84 -20.67 9.13
CA GLY A 82 -8.25 -21.65 10.07
C GLY A 82 -7.48 -20.95 11.20
N ALA A 83 -7.08 -21.69 12.24
CA ALA A 83 -6.36 -21.16 13.42
C ALA A 83 -5.03 -20.40 13.11
N THR A 84 -4.57 -20.42 11.86
CA THR A 84 -3.38 -19.72 11.35
C THR A 84 -3.71 -18.63 10.32
N GLY A 85 -5.00 -18.34 10.07
CA GLY A 85 -5.44 -17.28 9.16
C GLY A 85 -5.46 -15.93 9.87
N GLY A 86 -4.67 -14.97 9.37
CA GLY A 86 -4.74 -13.59 9.85
C GLY A 86 -6.10 -12.94 9.53
N PRO A 87 -6.47 -11.85 10.20
CA PRO A 87 -7.73 -11.16 9.95
C PRO A 87 -7.85 -10.71 8.48
N TRP A 88 -9.09 -10.60 7.99
CA TRP A 88 -9.33 -9.92 6.73
C TRP A 88 -9.13 -8.42 6.90
N VAL A 89 -8.30 -7.84 6.04
CA VAL A 89 -7.95 -6.42 6.06
C VAL A 89 -8.35 -5.80 4.73
N ASP A 90 -9.21 -4.79 4.81
CA ASP A 90 -9.46 -3.87 3.71
C ASP A 90 -8.33 -2.83 3.67
N ALA A 91 -7.61 -2.76 2.57
CA ALA A 91 -6.46 -1.88 2.39
C ALA A 91 -6.36 -1.33 0.97
N ASN A 92 -5.82 -0.12 0.84
CA ASN A 92 -5.71 0.59 -0.44
C ASN A 92 -4.34 0.45 -1.12
N ALA A 93 -3.40 -0.25 -0.48
CA ALA A 93 -2.02 -0.40 -0.97
C ALA A 93 -1.95 -0.85 -2.43
N HIS A 94 -2.72 -1.87 -2.81
CA HIS A 94 -2.73 -2.42 -4.16
C HIS A 94 -3.31 -1.43 -5.18
N VAL A 95 -4.43 -0.77 -4.86
CA VAL A 95 -5.07 0.25 -5.70
C VAL A 95 -4.12 1.42 -5.97
N VAL A 96 -3.47 1.94 -4.92
CA VAL A 96 -2.55 3.07 -5.04
C VAL A 96 -1.34 2.70 -5.88
N ARG A 97 -0.70 1.59 -5.57
CA ARG A 97 0.56 1.20 -6.23
C ARG A 97 0.34 0.77 -7.68
N LEU A 98 -0.77 0.12 -7.98
CA LEU A 98 -1.13 -0.20 -9.36
C LEU A 98 -1.39 1.08 -10.17
N ALA A 99 -2.12 2.05 -9.60
CA ALA A 99 -2.37 3.34 -10.25
C ALA A 99 -1.06 4.11 -10.52
N GLN A 100 -0.14 4.17 -9.54
CA GLN A 100 1.19 4.78 -9.73
C GLN A 100 2.01 4.09 -10.83
N THR A 101 1.82 2.78 -11.01
CA THR A 101 2.52 2.00 -12.03
C THR A 101 1.90 2.19 -13.42
N LYS A 102 0.56 2.22 -13.53
CA LYS A 102 -0.14 2.41 -14.81
C LYS A 102 -0.10 3.88 -15.29
N GLU A 103 -0.06 4.83 -14.37
CA GLU A 103 -0.11 6.27 -14.64
C GLU A 103 1.02 7.02 -13.93
N PRO A 104 2.29 6.75 -14.27
CA PRO A 104 3.44 7.36 -13.60
C PRO A 104 3.40 8.89 -13.72
N GLY A 105 3.74 9.57 -12.62
CA GLY A 105 3.75 11.02 -12.53
C GLY A 105 2.40 11.66 -12.15
N LYS A 106 1.30 10.91 -12.17
CA LYS A 106 0.01 11.37 -11.61
C LYS A 106 -0.07 11.11 -10.12
N GLU A 107 -0.68 12.04 -9.39
CA GLU A 107 -1.04 11.85 -7.99
C GLU A 107 -2.30 11.01 -7.87
N VAL A 108 -2.30 10.00 -7.00
CA VAL A 108 -3.47 9.15 -6.75
C VAL A 108 -4.34 9.77 -5.68
N TRP A 109 -5.62 9.99 -5.99
CA TRP A 109 -6.64 10.42 -5.03
C TRP A 109 -7.64 9.30 -4.79
N LEU A 110 -7.77 8.88 -3.54
CA LEU A 110 -8.75 7.91 -3.07
C LEU A 110 -10.05 8.63 -2.71
N THR A 111 -11.18 8.20 -3.28
CA THR A 111 -12.46 8.92 -3.21
C THR A 111 -13.53 8.20 -2.38
N TYR A 112 -13.20 7.08 -1.74
CA TYR A 112 -14.12 6.34 -0.88
C TYR A 112 -14.63 7.21 0.29
N SER A 113 -15.81 6.86 0.76
CA SER A 113 -16.44 7.45 1.93
C SER A 113 -16.30 6.52 3.14
N PRO A 114 -16.45 7.04 4.36
CA PRO A 114 -16.66 6.18 5.54
C PRO A 114 -17.85 5.23 5.33
N PRO A 115 -17.87 4.07 6.02
CA PRO A 115 -19.01 3.16 6.02
C PRO A 115 -20.33 3.89 6.30
N GLY A 116 -21.39 3.48 5.59
CA GLY A 116 -22.69 4.15 5.65
C GLY A 116 -23.41 3.99 7.00
N ALA A 117 -24.56 4.66 7.14
CA ALA A 117 -25.28 4.89 8.40
C ALA A 117 -25.65 3.66 9.26
N LYS A 118 -25.52 2.43 8.75
CA LYS A 118 -25.73 1.20 9.53
C LYS A 118 -24.53 0.85 10.42
N GLU A 119 -23.38 1.48 10.19
CA GLU A 119 -22.15 1.26 10.95
C GLU A 119 -21.71 2.58 11.58
N VAL A 120 -21.41 2.53 12.88
CA VAL A 120 -20.89 3.68 13.60
C VAL A 120 -19.38 3.64 13.53
N VAL A 121 -18.79 4.60 12.82
CA VAL A 121 -17.33 4.76 12.73
C VAL A 121 -16.82 5.50 13.98
N PRO A 122 -15.93 4.91 14.78
CA PRO A 122 -15.25 5.63 15.85
C PRO A 122 -14.45 6.82 15.30
N LEU A 123 -14.47 7.96 15.98
CA LEU A 123 -13.80 9.18 15.48
C LEU A 123 -12.31 8.94 15.24
N GLU A 124 -11.64 8.24 16.15
CA GLU A 124 -10.22 7.88 16.07
C GLU A 124 -9.84 7.13 14.79
N ASP A 125 -10.77 6.38 14.18
CA ASP A 125 -10.49 5.59 12.97
C ASP A 125 -10.34 6.48 11.73
N TYR A 126 -10.77 7.75 11.76
CA TYR A 126 -10.57 8.72 10.66
C TYR A 126 -9.12 9.13 10.44
N VAL A 127 -8.23 8.87 11.38
CA VAL A 127 -6.79 9.13 11.23
C VAL A 127 -6.14 8.11 10.29
N ARG A 128 -6.60 6.85 10.30
CA ARG A 128 -6.01 5.76 9.51
C ARG A 128 -6.11 5.97 7.99
N PRO A 129 -7.26 6.33 7.39
CA PRO A 129 -7.35 6.69 5.96
C PRO A 129 -6.31 7.71 5.49
N VAL A 130 -6.08 8.75 6.29
CA VAL A 130 -5.09 9.80 5.98
C VAL A 130 -3.69 9.21 6.02
N ALA A 131 -3.39 8.41 7.05
CA ALA A 131 -2.08 7.81 7.22
C ALA A 131 -1.74 6.76 6.16
N GLU A 132 -2.68 5.86 5.86
CA GLU A 132 -2.52 4.82 4.85
C GLU A 132 -2.28 5.45 3.46
N ALA A 133 -3.12 6.40 3.06
CA ALA A 133 -2.94 7.09 1.79
C ALA A 133 -1.56 7.76 1.71
N GLY A 134 -1.14 8.48 2.76
CA GLY A 134 0.18 9.12 2.82
C GLY A 134 1.34 8.13 2.74
N ALA A 135 1.24 6.99 3.45
CA ALA A 135 2.27 5.95 3.49
C ALA A 135 2.53 5.31 2.11
N TYR A 136 1.51 5.23 1.26
CA TYR A 136 1.65 4.74 -0.11
C TYR A 136 1.78 5.88 -1.14
N GLY A 137 1.95 7.13 -0.71
CA GLY A 137 2.16 8.29 -1.58
C GLY A 137 0.92 8.79 -2.32
N ALA A 138 -0.28 8.41 -1.88
CA ALA A 138 -1.57 8.90 -2.35
C ALA A 138 -2.13 10.01 -1.44
N ARG A 139 -3.33 10.49 -1.79
CA ARG A 139 -4.18 11.32 -0.92
C ARG A 139 -5.54 10.68 -0.78
N TRP A 140 -6.07 10.63 0.43
CA TRP A 140 -7.50 10.43 0.59
C TRP A 140 -8.20 11.78 0.42
N VAL A 141 -9.25 11.81 -0.39
CA VAL A 141 -10.19 12.93 -0.43
C VAL A 141 -10.99 12.88 0.85
N ILE A 142 -10.50 13.61 1.87
CA ILE A 142 -10.98 13.53 3.24
C ILE A 142 -12.49 13.75 3.24
N THR A 143 -13.21 12.72 3.67
CA THR A 143 -14.67 12.68 3.67
C THR A 143 -15.14 12.36 5.07
N LEU A 144 -15.99 13.22 5.63
CA LEU A 144 -16.58 13.04 6.95
C LEU A 144 -17.95 12.38 6.82
N ASP A 145 -18.32 11.52 7.78
CA ASP A 145 -19.74 11.21 7.99
C ASP A 145 -20.45 12.36 8.71
N GLY A 146 -21.79 12.28 8.76
CA GLY A 146 -22.61 13.32 9.39
C GLY A 146 -22.36 13.48 10.89
N ARG A 147 -21.93 12.42 11.61
CA ARG A 147 -21.66 12.50 13.05
C ARG A 147 -20.38 13.31 13.31
N PHE A 148 -19.33 13.05 12.55
CA PHE A 148 -18.08 13.78 12.68
C PHE A 148 -18.26 15.24 12.22
N ALA A 149 -18.91 15.45 11.08
CA ALA A 149 -19.20 16.79 10.57
C ALA A 149 -20.05 17.63 11.54
N ASP A 150 -21.07 17.04 12.18
CA ASP A 150 -21.89 17.68 13.22
C ASP A 150 -21.07 17.98 14.49
N GLY A 151 -20.21 17.05 14.93
CA GLY A 151 -19.32 17.26 16.08
C GLY A 151 -18.38 18.46 15.87
N LEU A 152 -17.75 18.56 14.70
CA LEU A 152 -16.93 19.72 14.34
C LEU A 152 -17.75 21.01 14.27
N SER A 153 -18.97 20.93 13.75
CA SER A 153 -19.88 22.10 13.67
C SER A 153 -20.27 22.65 15.03
N LYS A 154 -20.40 21.78 16.03
CA LYS A 154 -20.73 22.14 17.41
C LYS A 154 -19.51 22.49 18.26
N GLY A 155 -18.31 22.41 17.71
CA GLY A 155 -17.07 22.64 18.45
C GLY A 155 -16.81 21.57 19.51
N ASP A 156 -17.27 20.33 19.28
CA ASP A 156 -17.02 19.22 20.19
C ASP A 156 -15.50 18.98 20.34
N GLY A 157 -15.02 18.97 21.59
CA GLY A 157 -13.59 18.88 21.87
C GLY A 157 -12.95 17.58 21.39
N ARG A 158 -13.69 16.45 21.40
CA ARG A 158 -13.19 15.18 20.89
C ARG A 158 -13.07 15.21 19.37
N ALA A 159 -14.11 15.67 18.67
CA ALA A 159 -14.09 15.83 17.22
C ALA A 159 -12.95 16.77 16.78
N LEU A 160 -12.79 17.93 17.43
CA LEU A 160 -11.69 18.86 17.16
C LEU A 160 -10.31 18.24 17.40
N GLY A 161 -10.16 17.45 18.47
CA GLY A 161 -8.91 16.74 18.76
C GLY A 161 -8.53 15.73 17.67
N VAL A 162 -9.50 14.95 17.19
CA VAL A 162 -9.27 14.00 16.08
C VAL A 162 -8.97 14.73 14.77
N TRP A 163 -9.68 15.83 14.47
CA TRP A 163 -9.40 16.66 13.30
C TRP A 163 -7.95 17.18 13.32
N GLN A 164 -7.48 17.69 14.46
CA GLN A 164 -6.09 18.12 14.62
C GLN A 164 -5.08 16.98 14.42
N GLN A 165 -5.40 15.77 14.89
CA GLN A 165 -4.56 14.59 14.64
C GLN A 165 -4.49 14.24 13.14
N MET A 166 -5.60 14.28 12.41
CA MET A 166 -5.62 14.09 10.95
C MET A 166 -4.74 15.13 10.25
N MET A 167 -4.84 16.40 10.62
CA MET A 167 -4.02 17.47 10.03
C MET A 167 -2.53 17.31 10.37
N SER A 168 -2.20 16.80 11.56
CA SER A 168 -0.83 16.50 11.97
C SER A 168 -0.23 15.37 11.12
N VAL A 169 -1.01 14.32 10.82
CA VAL A 169 -0.61 13.25 9.89
C VAL A 169 -0.39 13.80 8.48
N LEU A 170 -1.30 14.62 7.96
CA LEU A 170 -1.10 15.28 6.65
C LEU A 170 0.20 16.07 6.63
N THR A 171 0.43 16.91 7.64
CA THR A 171 1.63 17.75 7.77
C THR A 171 2.90 16.90 7.82
N LEU A 172 2.87 15.76 8.52
CA LEU A 172 3.99 14.81 8.56
C LEU A 172 4.38 14.34 7.15
N PHE A 173 3.42 13.93 6.32
CA PHE A 173 3.71 13.49 4.95
C PHE A 173 4.05 14.65 4.00
N GLU A 174 3.53 15.86 4.25
CA GLU A 174 3.88 17.06 3.48
C GLU A 174 5.27 17.61 3.83
N THR A 175 5.78 17.35 5.03
CA THR A 175 7.16 17.69 5.42
C THR A 175 8.18 16.64 4.96
N ARG A 176 7.71 15.45 4.56
CA ARG A 176 8.53 14.31 4.12
C ARG A 176 8.17 13.86 2.71
N ARG A 177 7.95 14.83 1.81
CA ARG A 177 7.49 14.57 0.42
C ARG A 177 8.43 13.68 -0.37
N ASP A 178 9.72 13.68 -0.04
CA ASP A 178 10.74 12.88 -0.72
C ASP A 178 10.46 11.38 -0.63
N TRP A 179 9.81 10.91 0.45
CA TRP A 179 9.39 9.50 0.59
C TRP A 179 8.54 9.03 -0.60
N ARG A 180 7.77 9.92 -1.23
CA ARG A 180 6.93 9.56 -2.39
C ARG A 180 7.73 9.23 -3.64
N ALA A 181 9.00 9.67 -3.72
CA ALA A 181 9.90 9.36 -4.82
C ALA A 181 10.75 8.11 -4.56
N TRP A 182 10.74 7.60 -3.32
CA TRP A 182 11.51 6.43 -2.92
C TRP A 182 10.89 5.15 -3.49
N GLN A 183 11.73 4.14 -3.68
CA GLN A 183 11.31 2.89 -4.32
C GLN A 183 11.06 1.80 -3.28
N PRO A 184 10.04 0.94 -3.48
CA PRO A 184 9.82 -0.22 -2.62
C PRO A 184 11.02 -1.16 -2.63
N VAL A 185 11.52 -1.49 -1.45
CA VAL A 185 12.48 -2.58 -1.27
C VAL A 185 11.68 -3.88 -1.29
N ALA A 186 11.94 -4.74 -2.27
CA ALA A 186 11.11 -5.92 -2.51
C ALA A 186 11.89 -7.02 -3.23
N THR A 187 11.80 -8.24 -2.73
CA THR A 187 12.42 -9.43 -3.35
C THR A 187 11.53 -10.07 -4.43
N LEU A 188 10.23 -9.78 -4.46
CA LEU A 188 9.31 -10.23 -5.50
C LEU A 188 9.03 -9.11 -6.51
N ALA A 189 9.06 -9.42 -7.81
CA ALA A 189 8.38 -8.61 -8.83
C ALA A 189 7.13 -9.33 -9.33
N ILE A 190 6.04 -8.59 -9.43
CA ILE A 190 4.76 -9.03 -9.99
C ILE A 190 4.63 -8.36 -11.36
N VAL A 191 4.57 -9.18 -12.40
CA VAL A 191 4.51 -8.75 -13.79
C VAL A 191 3.16 -9.15 -14.38
N SER A 192 2.41 -8.19 -14.90
CA SER A 192 1.16 -8.41 -15.64
C SER A 192 0.87 -7.22 -16.55
N SER A 193 0.00 -7.41 -17.53
CA SER A 193 -0.67 -6.35 -18.27
C SER A 193 -1.69 -5.61 -17.39
N PHE A 194 -2.25 -6.29 -16.37
CA PHE A 194 -3.39 -5.81 -15.58
C PHE A 194 -4.59 -5.46 -16.45
N GLU A 195 -4.80 -6.25 -17.50
CA GLU A 195 -5.84 -6.11 -18.52
C GLU A 195 -6.26 -7.51 -19.02
N GLY A 196 -7.43 -7.60 -19.64
CA GLY A 196 -7.93 -8.85 -20.22
C GLY A 196 -8.12 -9.97 -19.21
N ASP A 197 -7.94 -11.22 -19.65
CA ASP A 197 -8.25 -12.42 -18.88
C ASP A 197 -7.40 -12.57 -17.60
N GLY A 198 -6.17 -12.05 -17.61
CA GLY A 198 -5.25 -12.08 -16.45
C GLY A 198 -5.53 -11.01 -15.39
N GLN A 199 -6.36 -10.01 -15.69
CA GLN A 199 -6.54 -8.82 -14.83
C GLN A 199 -6.98 -9.17 -13.42
N LEU A 200 -8.05 -9.97 -13.28
CA LEU A 200 -8.64 -10.29 -11.98
C LEU A 200 -7.63 -11.02 -11.08
N MET A 201 -6.96 -12.04 -11.62
CA MET A 201 -5.93 -12.79 -10.91
C MET A 201 -4.78 -11.87 -10.45
N ALA A 202 -4.31 -10.99 -11.34
CA ALA A 202 -3.20 -10.09 -11.05
C ALA A 202 -3.56 -9.03 -10.00
N GLU A 203 -4.73 -8.41 -10.11
CA GLU A 203 -5.21 -7.41 -9.15
C GLU A 203 -5.49 -8.02 -7.78
N GLU A 204 -6.12 -9.19 -7.72
CA GLU A 204 -6.39 -9.86 -6.45
C GLU A 204 -5.11 -10.39 -5.80
N PHE A 205 -4.14 -10.88 -6.59
CA PHE A 205 -2.81 -11.21 -6.05
C PHE A 205 -2.14 -9.98 -5.41
N LEU A 206 -2.23 -8.80 -6.04
CA LEU A 206 -1.71 -7.55 -5.47
C LEU A 206 -2.44 -7.15 -4.17
N ASN A 207 -3.76 -7.36 -4.10
CA ASN A 207 -4.56 -7.11 -2.90
C ASN A 207 -4.11 -8.01 -1.73
N LEU A 208 -3.83 -9.28 -2.01
CA LEU A 208 -3.50 -10.27 -0.99
C LEU A 208 -2.03 -10.30 -0.59
N ALA A 209 -1.10 -9.87 -1.45
CA ALA A 209 0.34 -9.91 -1.18
C ALA A 209 0.73 -9.17 0.12
N PRO A 210 0.29 -7.91 0.39
CA PRO A 210 0.58 -7.21 1.64
C PRO A 210 0.07 -7.95 2.89
N ARG A 211 -1.08 -8.63 2.82
CA ARG A 211 -1.66 -9.41 3.93
C ARG A 211 -0.81 -10.62 4.32
N ARG A 212 0.10 -11.02 3.43
CA ARG A 212 1.10 -12.07 3.67
C ARG A 212 2.50 -11.50 3.86
N HIS A 213 2.62 -10.18 4.06
CA HIS A 213 3.89 -9.47 4.18
C HIS A 213 4.82 -9.71 2.98
N LEU A 214 4.27 -10.00 1.80
CA LEU A 214 5.04 -10.13 0.57
C LEU A 214 5.39 -8.75 0.02
N ALA A 215 6.59 -8.29 0.37
CA ALA A 215 7.18 -7.12 -0.24
C ALA A 215 7.39 -7.34 -1.75
N HIS A 216 6.71 -6.54 -2.55
CA HIS A 216 6.70 -6.71 -4.00
C HIS A 216 6.90 -5.39 -4.75
N ARG A 217 7.45 -5.46 -5.95
CA ARG A 217 7.43 -4.42 -6.98
C ARG A 217 6.42 -4.79 -8.06
N ILE A 218 5.71 -3.80 -8.61
CA ILE A 218 4.78 -3.98 -9.74
C ILE A 218 5.52 -3.58 -11.02
N VAL A 219 5.39 -4.40 -12.07
CA VAL A 219 5.96 -4.14 -13.39
C VAL A 219 4.90 -4.43 -14.45
N ARG A 220 4.67 -3.51 -15.38
CA ARG A 220 3.77 -3.80 -16.51
C ARG A 220 4.45 -4.74 -17.48
N ALA A 221 3.71 -5.67 -18.06
CA ALA A 221 4.24 -6.57 -19.09
C ALA A 221 4.87 -5.81 -20.26
N SER A 222 4.32 -4.64 -20.62
CA SER A 222 4.85 -3.75 -21.66
C SER A 222 6.20 -3.10 -21.30
N ASP A 223 6.51 -2.94 -20.01
CA ASP A 223 7.78 -2.37 -19.53
C ASP A 223 8.86 -3.44 -19.25
N LEU A 224 8.48 -4.72 -19.31
CA LEU A 224 9.30 -5.84 -18.85
C LEU A 224 10.69 -5.88 -19.50
N ALA A 225 10.77 -5.60 -20.79
CA ALA A 225 12.04 -5.62 -21.53
C ALA A 225 13.06 -4.60 -20.98
N ALA A 226 12.59 -3.42 -20.57
CA ALA A 226 13.39 -2.32 -20.03
C ALA A 226 13.63 -2.42 -18.52
N ALA A 227 12.85 -3.25 -17.81
CA ALA A 227 12.97 -3.40 -16.37
C ALA A 227 14.32 -4.03 -15.93
N THR A 228 14.76 -3.65 -14.74
CA THR A 228 15.89 -4.25 -14.02
C THR A 228 15.39 -5.03 -12.82
N PHE A 229 16.05 -6.15 -12.52
CA PHE A 229 15.64 -7.09 -11.47
C PHE A 229 16.74 -7.39 -10.45
N GLU A 230 17.70 -6.47 -10.28
CA GLU A 230 18.89 -6.66 -9.43
C GLU A 230 18.54 -6.86 -7.94
N GLN A 231 17.43 -6.27 -7.49
CA GLN A 231 16.94 -6.38 -6.12
C GLN A 231 15.96 -7.55 -5.94
N GLN A 232 15.53 -8.18 -7.03
CA GLN A 232 14.54 -9.26 -7.00
C GLN A 232 15.19 -10.63 -6.95
N LYS A 233 14.59 -11.50 -6.14
CA LYS A 233 14.91 -12.93 -6.01
C LYS A 233 13.88 -13.79 -6.74
N ALA A 234 12.67 -13.26 -6.91
CA ALA A 234 11.61 -13.91 -7.66
C ALA A 234 10.86 -12.94 -8.58
N ILE A 235 10.36 -13.49 -9.69
CA ILE A 235 9.40 -12.83 -10.58
C ILE A 235 8.19 -13.77 -10.69
N ILE A 236 6.98 -13.22 -10.56
CA ILE A 236 5.76 -13.89 -11.00
C ILE A 236 5.16 -13.15 -12.20
N TYR A 237 4.96 -13.88 -13.29
CA TYR A 237 4.30 -13.40 -14.49
C TYR A 237 2.84 -13.91 -14.50
N LEU A 238 1.92 -13.01 -14.17
CA LEU A 238 0.48 -13.28 -13.98
C LEU A 238 -0.28 -13.00 -15.28
N GLU A 239 -0.13 -13.93 -16.22
CA GLU A 239 -0.94 -14.00 -17.44
C GLU A 239 -1.34 -15.46 -17.69
N ASP A 240 -2.30 -15.71 -18.56
CA ASP A 240 -2.73 -17.08 -18.87
C ASP A 240 -1.76 -17.85 -19.77
N ARG A 241 -0.92 -17.13 -20.52
CA ARG A 241 0.00 -17.69 -21.49
C ARG A 241 1.39 -17.11 -21.31
N PRO A 242 2.46 -17.87 -21.62
CA PRO A 242 3.81 -17.34 -21.68
C PRO A 242 3.89 -16.09 -22.57
N PRO A 243 4.71 -15.08 -22.23
CA PRO A 243 5.00 -14.02 -23.17
C PRO A 243 5.82 -14.58 -24.34
N GLU A 244 5.92 -13.81 -25.42
CA GLU A 244 6.73 -14.12 -26.58
C GLU A 244 7.95 -13.19 -26.70
N GLY A 245 8.86 -13.52 -27.61
CA GLY A 245 9.94 -12.61 -28.02
C GLY A 245 10.83 -12.09 -26.88
N PRO A 246 11.18 -10.78 -26.88
CA PRO A 246 12.08 -10.18 -25.88
C PRO A 246 11.60 -10.31 -24.43
N ALA A 247 10.29 -10.24 -24.20
CA ALA A 247 9.69 -10.40 -22.88
C ALA A 247 9.96 -11.80 -22.31
N ARG A 248 9.78 -12.85 -23.12
CA ARG A 248 10.13 -14.22 -22.76
C ARG A 248 11.62 -14.37 -22.45
N ALA A 249 12.47 -13.85 -23.33
CA ALA A 249 13.92 -13.94 -23.17
C ALA A 249 14.37 -13.28 -21.86
N LYS A 250 13.80 -12.12 -21.50
CA LYS A 250 14.10 -11.41 -20.25
C LYS A 250 13.76 -12.24 -19.01
N LEU A 251 12.57 -12.85 -18.96
CA LEU A 251 12.16 -13.70 -17.83
C LEU A 251 13.06 -14.93 -17.69
N LEU A 252 13.38 -15.60 -18.81
CA LEU A 252 14.25 -16.76 -18.80
C LEU A 252 15.68 -16.41 -18.41
N GLN A 253 16.20 -15.27 -18.87
CA GLN A 253 17.52 -14.76 -18.46
C GLN A 253 17.59 -14.48 -16.95
N PHE A 254 16.50 -13.99 -16.35
CA PHE A 254 16.43 -13.83 -14.90
C PHE A 254 16.55 -15.18 -14.16
N ALA A 255 15.79 -16.20 -14.59
CA ALA A 255 15.87 -17.54 -14.01
C ALA A 255 17.26 -18.17 -14.22
N GLU A 256 17.82 -18.07 -15.43
CA GLU A 256 19.15 -18.60 -15.77
C GLU A 256 20.25 -18.02 -14.87
N ASN A 257 20.09 -16.76 -14.45
CA ASN A 257 20.99 -16.06 -13.56
C ASN A 257 20.81 -16.34 -12.07
N GLY A 258 19.94 -17.28 -11.68
CA GLY A 258 19.73 -17.68 -10.29
C GLY A 258 18.39 -17.27 -9.70
N GLY A 259 17.55 -16.55 -10.47
CA GLY A 259 16.22 -16.14 -10.03
C GLY A 259 15.22 -17.29 -9.96
N THR A 260 14.14 -17.08 -9.20
CA THR A 260 12.95 -17.93 -9.22
C THR A 260 11.87 -17.30 -10.10
N LEU A 261 11.54 -17.93 -11.23
CA LEU A 261 10.48 -17.45 -12.12
C LEU A 261 9.21 -18.29 -11.94
N PHE A 262 8.12 -17.68 -11.50
CA PHE A 262 6.78 -18.24 -11.61
C PHE A 262 6.17 -17.76 -12.93
N ALA A 263 5.80 -18.70 -13.80
CA ALA A 263 5.26 -18.37 -15.11
C ALA A 263 4.27 -19.44 -15.59
N PRO A 264 3.40 -19.10 -16.55
CA PRO A 264 2.42 -20.03 -17.09
C PRO A 264 3.08 -21.26 -17.72
N ARG A 265 2.33 -22.35 -17.73
CA ARG A 265 2.76 -23.61 -18.35
C ARG A 265 3.15 -23.38 -19.82
N GLY A 266 4.22 -24.03 -20.25
CA GLY A 266 4.74 -23.91 -21.62
C GLY A 266 5.75 -22.78 -21.80
N ILE A 267 6.13 -22.04 -20.74
CA ILE A 267 7.23 -21.07 -20.82
C ILE A 267 8.55 -21.75 -21.20
N ILE A 268 8.77 -22.99 -20.75
CA ILE A 268 9.90 -23.86 -21.11
C ILE A 268 9.44 -25.29 -21.34
N GLU A 269 10.27 -26.07 -22.02
CA GLU A 269 10.17 -27.53 -22.11
C GLU A 269 11.25 -28.17 -21.23
N GLY A 270 10.99 -29.36 -20.69
CA GLY A 270 11.98 -30.12 -19.92
C GLY A 270 11.37 -30.94 -18.79
N LYS A 271 12.18 -31.81 -18.18
CA LYS A 271 11.76 -32.58 -17.01
C LYS A 271 11.72 -31.68 -15.78
N GLN A 272 10.60 -31.74 -15.04
CA GLN A 272 10.56 -31.24 -13.67
C GLN A 272 11.41 -32.15 -12.78
N TYR A 273 12.06 -31.57 -11.76
CA TYR A 273 12.81 -32.36 -10.77
C TYR A 273 12.07 -32.46 -9.42
N ASP A 274 11.05 -31.63 -9.21
CA ASP A 274 10.27 -31.58 -7.98
C ASP A 274 8.85 -31.06 -8.28
N VAL A 275 7.91 -31.33 -7.36
CA VAL A 275 6.54 -30.79 -7.38
C VAL A 275 6.26 -30.22 -6.00
N ARG A 276 5.85 -28.95 -5.94
CA ARG A 276 5.55 -28.25 -4.68
C ARG A 276 4.34 -27.37 -4.84
N GLN A 277 3.42 -27.42 -3.87
CA GLN A 277 2.33 -26.45 -3.76
C GLN A 277 1.54 -26.28 -5.09
N GLU A 278 1.27 -27.39 -5.79
CA GLU A 278 0.59 -27.45 -7.10
C GLU A 278 1.38 -26.88 -8.29
N HIS A 279 2.71 -26.74 -8.13
CA HIS A 279 3.61 -26.35 -9.21
C HIS A 279 4.65 -27.42 -9.53
N ALA A 280 4.91 -27.58 -10.82
CA ALA A 280 6.09 -28.23 -11.35
C ALA A 280 7.32 -27.33 -11.16
N VAL A 281 8.39 -27.87 -10.60
CA VAL A 281 9.65 -27.12 -10.41
C VAL A 281 10.71 -27.66 -11.38
N HIS A 282 11.24 -26.75 -12.18
CA HIS A 282 12.24 -27.02 -13.20
C HIS A 282 13.52 -26.27 -12.90
N GLN A 283 14.66 -26.96 -12.94
CA GLN A 283 15.97 -26.32 -12.87
C GLN A 283 16.20 -25.58 -14.19
N PHE A 284 16.63 -24.33 -14.13
CA PHE A 284 16.90 -23.55 -15.34
C PHE A 284 18.12 -22.65 -15.11
N GLY A 285 19.24 -22.99 -15.77
CA GLY A 285 20.54 -22.40 -15.47
C GLY A 285 20.88 -22.54 -13.98
N ARG A 286 21.20 -21.43 -13.33
CA ARG A 286 21.49 -21.37 -11.88
C ARG A 286 20.25 -21.24 -11.01
N GLY A 287 19.10 -20.90 -11.58
CA GLY A 287 17.85 -20.69 -10.87
C GLY A 287 16.81 -21.75 -11.22
N ARG A 288 15.54 -21.36 -11.15
CA ARG A 288 14.42 -22.27 -11.37
C ARG A 288 13.22 -21.59 -12.00
N VAL A 289 12.48 -22.37 -12.77
CA VAL A 289 11.18 -22.01 -13.31
C VAL A 289 10.12 -22.87 -12.62
N ILE A 290 9.08 -22.21 -12.13
CA ILE A 290 7.95 -22.79 -11.40
C ILE A 290 6.72 -22.59 -12.28
N MET A 291 6.16 -23.69 -12.77
CA MET A 291 4.97 -23.69 -13.62
C MET A 291 3.80 -24.32 -12.89
N PRO A 292 2.58 -23.77 -13.01
CA PRO A 292 1.38 -24.44 -12.52
C PRO A 292 1.25 -25.86 -13.12
N LEU A 293 0.79 -26.83 -12.32
CA LEU A 293 0.32 -28.11 -12.85
C LEU A 293 -0.94 -27.89 -13.70
N ASP A 294 -1.85 -27.07 -13.19
CA ASP A 294 -3.10 -26.61 -13.81
C ASP A 294 -3.22 -25.08 -13.73
N LYS A 295 -4.06 -24.48 -14.59
CA LYS A 295 -4.24 -23.01 -14.64
C LYS A 295 -4.50 -22.44 -13.22
N TRP A 296 -3.90 -21.30 -12.91
CA TRP A 296 -4.22 -20.60 -11.65
C TRP A 296 -5.66 -20.11 -11.69
N GLU A 297 -6.46 -20.55 -10.72
CA GLU A 297 -7.87 -20.15 -10.57
C GLU A 297 -8.11 -19.42 -9.25
N ASP A 298 -7.37 -19.77 -8.19
CA ASP A 298 -7.50 -19.16 -6.87
C ASP A 298 -6.30 -18.25 -6.51
N PRO A 299 -6.48 -16.92 -6.47
CA PRO A 299 -5.42 -15.99 -6.04
C PRO A 299 -5.00 -16.18 -4.57
N PHE A 300 -5.88 -16.67 -3.70
CA PHE A 300 -5.57 -16.92 -2.28
C PHE A 300 -4.63 -18.11 -2.09
N ALA A 301 -4.88 -19.20 -2.81
CA ALA A 301 -3.93 -20.28 -2.90
C ALA A 301 -2.61 -19.77 -3.50
N LEU A 302 -2.66 -19.10 -4.66
CA LEU A 302 -1.46 -18.68 -5.37
C LEU A 302 -0.53 -17.81 -4.53
N VAL A 303 -1.04 -16.77 -3.85
CA VAL A 303 -0.20 -15.89 -3.01
C VAL A 303 0.47 -16.65 -1.87
N ARG A 304 -0.24 -17.62 -1.26
CA ARG A 304 0.32 -18.48 -0.21
C ARG A 304 1.41 -19.39 -0.76
N GLN A 305 1.18 -19.99 -1.91
CA GLN A 305 2.12 -20.91 -2.55
C GLN A 305 3.40 -20.15 -2.96
N VAL A 306 3.25 -18.96 -3.55
CA VAL A 306 4.37 -18.06 -3.89
C VAL A 306 5.17 -17.67 -2.64
N GLN A 307 4.50 -17.26 -1.55
CA GLN A 307 5.18 -16.93 -0.30
C GLN A 307 6.05 -18.08 0.22
N LEU A 308 5.51 -19.30 0.26
CA LEU A 308 6.23 -20.47 0.71
C LEU A 308 7.42 -20.81 -0.20
N LEU A 309 7.26 -20.63 -1.51
CA LEU A 309 8.27 -20.96 -2.51
C LEU A 309 9.37 -19.91 -2.61
N VAL A 310 9.06 -18.63 -2.43
CA VAL A 310 10.05 -17.54 -2.30
C VAL A 310 10.82 -17.65 -0.98
N SER A 311 10.16 -18.15 0.08
CA SER A 311 10.67 -18.28 1.46
C SER A 311 10.72 -16.97 2.24
N ILE A 312 10.28 -17.04 3.50
CA ILE A 312 10.40 -15.96 4.51
C ILE A 312 11.85 -15.53 4.78
N ARG A 313 12.85 -16.31 4.36
CA ARG A 313 14.27 -15.93 4.45
C ARG A 313 14.60 -14.74 3.55
N GLU A 314 13.81 -14.56 2.49
CA GLU A 314 13.95 -13.45 1.55
C GLU A 314 13.09 -12.23 1.96
N ASP A 315 12.49 -12.25 3.16
CA ASP A 315 11.76 -11.10 3.68
C ASP A 315 12.74 -9.93 3.90
N VAL A 316 12.40 -8.78 3.32
CA VAL A 316 13.18 -7.53 3.44
C VAL A 316 12.87 -6.79 4.74
N VAL A 317 11.70 -7.05 5.31
CA VAL A 317 11.25 -6.55 6.60
C VAL A 317 10.49 -7.65 7.31
N GLN A 318 10.87 -7.91 8.55
CA GLN A 318 10.09 -8.76 9.46
C GLN A 318 9.40 -7.88 10.49
N VAL A 319 8.18 -8.23 10.84
CA VAL A 319 7.36 -7.46 11.78
C VAL A 319 6.84 -8.41 12.85
N TRP A 320 7.22 -8.17 14.10
CA TRP A 320 6.69 -8.88 15.25
C TRP A 320 5.49 -8.12 15.82
N ASN A 321 4.45 -8.88 16.21
CA ASN A 321 3.18 -8.36 16.70
C ASN A 321 2.41 -7.47 15.70
N GLY A 322 2.52 -7.78 14.39
CA GLY A 322 1.88 -7.02 13.31
C GLY A 322 0.84 -7.79 12.50
N GLY A 323 0.08 -8.71 13.11
CA GLY A 323 -0.80 -9.65 12.39
C GLY A 323 -1.97 -8.99 11.63
N ASP A 324 -2.36 -7.79 12.02
CA ASP A 324 -3.44 -6.98 11.42
C ASP A 324 -2.89 -5.72 10.73
N MET A 325 -1.60 -5.72 10.38
CA MET A 325 -0.88 -4.53 9.93
C MET A 325 -0.20 -4.75 8.59
N ASN A 326 -0.27 -3.74 7.72
CA ASN A 326 0.60 -3.69 6.55
C ASN A 326 1.92 -3.01 6.90
N SER A 327 3.01 -3.51 6.32
CA SER A 327 4.31 -2.88 6.32
C SER A 327 4.71 -2.48 4.90
N HIS A 328 5.30 -1.30 4.75
CA HIS A 328 5.78 -0.80 3.47
C HIS A 328 7.16 -0.20 3.61
N TYR A 329 8.16 -0.91 3.10
CA TYR A 329 9.56 -0.51 3.17
C TYR A 329 10.00 0.16 1.86
N LEU A 330 10.41 1.42 1.99
CA LEU A 330 10.94 2.27 0.92
C LEU A 330 12.42 2.58 1.16
N SER A 331 13.20 2.68 0.08
CA SER A 331 14.59 3.13 0.11
C SER A 331 14.78 4.38 -0.74
N SER A 332 15.63 5.29 -0.26
CA SER A 332 16.08 6.44 -1.03
C SER A 332 16.79 6.01 -2.33
N PRO A 333 16.81 6.86 -3.36
CA PRO A 333 17.45 6.55 -4.65
C PRO A 333 18.93 6.15 -4.55
N ASP A 334 19.65 6.68 -3.55
CA ASP A 334 21.06 6.37 -3.29
C ASP A 334 21.26 5.14 -2.38
N GLY A 335 20.18 4.53 -1.88
CA GLY A 335 20.22 3.37 -0.99
C GLY A 335 20.69 3.66 0.44
N ARG A 336 20.92 4.93 0.81
CA ARG A 336 21.52 5.29 2.10
C ARG A 336 20.51 5.52 3.21
N GLN A 337 19.25 5.75 2.84
CA GLN A 337 18.15 5.97 3.76
C GLN A 337 17.00 5.02 3.43
N GLY A 338 16.22 4.71 4.45
CA GLY A 338 15.01 3.92 4.30
C GLY A 338 13.92 4.39 5.24
N VAL A 339 12.68 4.05 4.89
CA VAL A 339 11.53 4.22 5.78
C VAL A 339 10.64 2.99 5.70
N VAL A 340 10.29 2.45 6.87
CA VAL A 340 9.27 1.41 6.98
C VAL A 340 8.00 2.04 7.51
N HIS A 341 6.96 2.12 6.70
CA HIS A 341 5.63 2.50 7.15
C HIS A 341 4.91 1.30 7.76
N LEU A 342 4.23 1.54 8.88
CA LEU A 342 3.49 0.56 9.66
C LEU A 342 2.06 1.06 9.85
N ILE A 343 1.10 0.34 9.26
CA ILE A 343 -0.33 0.72 9.22
C ILE A 343 -1.19 -0.38 9.86
N PRO A 344 -1.57 -0.27 11.14
CA PRO A 344 -2.47 -1.19 11.81
C PRO A 344 -3.92 -0.94 11.38
N TYR A 345 -4.67 -2.02 11.16
CA TYR A 345 -6.05 -1.95 10.70
C TYR A 345 -7.08 -2.26 11.79
N ALA A 346 -6.68 -2.87 12.92
CA ALA A 346 -7.52 -2.90 14.11
C ALA A 346 -7.56 -1.53 14.79
N SER A 347 -8.69 -1.25 15.47
CA SER A 347 -8.86 -0.03 16.25
C SER A 347 -8.10 -0.12 17.58
N GLY A 348 -7.68 1.03 18.12
CA GLY A 348 -6.98 1.12 19.40
C GLY A 348 -5.46 1.23 19.28
N ARG A 349 -4.74 0.84 20.33
CA ARG A 349 -3.27 0.79 20.35
C ARG A 349 -2.82 -0.61 19.96
N THR A 350 -1.75 -0.69 19.18
CA THR A 350 -1.06 -1.95 18.88
C THR A 350 -0.47 -2.54 20.16
N LEU A 351 -0.19 -3.84 20.13
CA LEU A 351 0.83 -4.42 21.00
C LEU A 351 2.21 -3.77 20.70
N PRO A 352 3.21 -3.90 21.57
CA PRO A 352 4.56 -3.44 21.27
C PRO A 352 5.09 -4.10 20.00
N VAL A 353 5.37 -3.30 18.98
CA VAL A 353 5.89 -3.75 17.68
C VAL A 353 7.41 -3.67 17.67
N THR A 354 8.03 -4.66 17.03
CA THR A 354 9.45 -4.63 16.63
C THR A 354 9.53 -4.90 15.14
N ILE A 355 10.45 -4.23 14.44
CA ILE A 355 10.76 -4.55 13.04
C ILE A 355 12.18 -5.08 12.91
N GLY A 356 12.39 -5.96 11.93
CA GLY A 356 13.68 -6.52 11.58
C GLY A 356 14.05 -6.11 10.16
N LEU A 357 15.31 -5.74 9.93
CA LEU A 357 15.83 -5.35 8.62
C LEU A 357 17.14 -6.08 8.32
N GLN A 358 17.34 -6.48 7.07
CA GLN A 358 18.59 -7.09 6.61
C GLN A 358 19.73 -6.06 6.53
N THR A 359 19.39 -4.84 6.09
CA THR A 359 20.37 -3.76 5.94
C THR A 359 20.86 -3.28 7.32
N PRO A 360 22.19 -3.27 7.57
CA PRO A 360 22.75 -2.89 8.87
C PRO A 360 22.81 -1.37 9.02
N TYR A 361 21.66 -0.71 9.05
CA TYR A 361 21.56 0.73 9.30
C TYR A 361 22.14 1.10 10.67
N ARG A 362 22.79 2.27 10.75
CA ARG A 362 23.47 2.76 11.96
C ARG A 362 22.61 3.66 12.83
N SER A 363 21.53 4.18 12.29
CA SER A 363 20.60 5.04 13.02
C SER A 363 19.16 4.69 12.67
N ALA A 364 18.28 4.84 13.66
CA ALA A 364 16.85 4.63 13.51
C ALA A 364 16.06 5.67 14.32
N ARG A 365 14.91 6.10 13.77
CA ARG A 365 13.95 6.98 14.45
C ARG A 365 12.54 6.45 14.23
N VAL A 366 11.76 6.38 15.29
CA VAL A 366 10.32 6.11 15.20
C VAL A 366 9.59 7.45 15.07
N VAL A 367 8.83 7.58 14.00
CA VAL A 367 8.02 8.75 13.67
C VAL A 367 6.55 8.39 13.85
N THR A 368 5.82 9.20 14.60
CA THR A 368 4.36 9.16 14.73
C THR A 368 3.83 10.56 14.43
N SER A 369 2.50 10.73 14.38
CA SER A 369 1.90 12.07 14.28
C SER A 369 2.24 12.98 15.46
N ALA A 370 2.59 12.41 16.62
CA ALA A 370 2.84 13.14 17.85
C ALA A 370 4.33 13.40 18.13
N SER A 371 5.23 12.56 17.62
CA SER A 371 6.65 12.61 18.00
C SER A 371 7.58 11.99 16.96
N THR A 372 8.86 12.33 17.08
CA THR A 372 9.96 11.65 16.39
C THR A 372 11.03 11.32 17.41
N THR A 373 11.21 10.03 17.69
CA THR A 373 12.06 9.55 18.79
C THR A 373 13.20 8.70 18.25
N PRO A 374 14.47 9.00 18.57
CA PRO A 374 15.58 8.12 18.23
C PRO A 374 15.45 6.79 18.97
N VAL A 375 15.77 5.69 18.28
CA VAL A 375 15.75 4.34 18.86
C VAL A 375 17.04 3.61 18.50
N ASN A 376 17.51 2.78 19.41
CA ASN A 376 18.70 1.97 19.18
C ASN A 376 18.30 0.68 18.45
N ALA A 377 18.90 0.46 17.29
CA ALA A 377 18.87 -0.84 16.64
C ALA A 377 19.73 -1.83 17.43
N VAL A 378 19.27 -3.07 17.55
CA VAL A 378 20.00 -4.17 18.19
C VAL A 378 20.28 -5.27 17.15
N PRO A 379 21.32 -6.10 17.33
CA PRO A 379 21.51 -7.28 16.48
C PRO A 379 20.28 -8.20 16.55
N GLY A 380 19.82 -8.67 15.40
CA GLY A 380 18.61 -9.49 15.29
C GLY A 380 18.72 -10.60 14.26
N ALA A 381 17.70 -11.46 14.17
CA ALA A 381 17.73 -12.66 13.32
C ALA A 381 17.89 -12.34 11.82
N LEU A 382 17.31 -11.23 11.37
CA LEU A 382 17.39 -10.77 9.97
C LEU A 382 18.65 -9.93 9.69
N GLY A 383 19.25 -9.35 10.73
CA GLY A 383 20.35 -8.39 10.66
C GLY A 383 20.30 -7.44 11.86
N ILE A 384 19.41 -6.45 11.79
CA ILE A 384 19.09 -5.57 12.92
C ILE A 384 17.61 -5.64 13.27
N GLU A 385 17.29 -5.41 14.54
CA GLU A 385 15.95 -5.26 15.07
C GLU A 385 15.78 -3.88 15.69
N ILE A 386 14.62 -3.25 15.48
CA ILE A 386 14.30 -1.90 15.93
C ILE A 386 13.01 -1.97 16.75
N PRO A 387 13.05 -1.71 18.07
CA PRO A 387 11.85 -1.66 18.90
C PRO A 387 11.07 -0.39 18.56
N VAL A 388 9.89 -0.56 17.96
CA VAL A 388 8.99 0.54 17.59
C VAL A 388 8.13 0.96 18.78
N GLY A 389 7.72 -0.02 19.59
CA GLY A 389 6.80 0.20 20.71
C GLY A 389 5.34 0.17 20.26
N GLU A 390 4.47 0.79 21.06
CA GLU A 390 3.03 0.85 20.80
C GLU A 390 2.65 2.14 20.08
N PHE A 391 1.69 2.06 19.17
CA PHE A 391 1.10 3.21 18.48
C PHE A 391 -0.33 2.88 18.06
N SER A 392 -1.10 3.84 17.54
CA SER A 392 -2.52 3.61 17.23
C SER A 392 -2.81 3.52 15.74
N CYS A 393 -2.55 4.59 14.98
CA CYS A 393 -3.02 4.66 13.58
C CYS A 393 -1.88 4.51 12.57
N PHE A 394 -0.65 4.86 12.98
CA PHE A 394 0.51 4.92 12.10
C PHE A 394 1.80 5.06 12.89
N ALA A 395 2.84 4.38 12.40
CA ALA A 395 4.22 4.69 12.69
C ALA A 395 5.05 4.60 11.40
N ALA A 396 6.14 5.36 11.34
CA ALA A 396 7.20 5.16 10.36
C ALA A 396 8.52 4.92 11.10
N VAL A 397 9.36 4.04 10.58
CA VAL A 397 10.72 3.87 11.08
C VAL A 397 11.69 4.39 10.03
N GLU A 398 12.24 5.58 10.28
CA GLU A 398 13.31 6.17 9.47
C GLU A 398 14.63 5.51 9.83
N VAL A 399 15.41 5.08 8.85
CA VAL A 399 16.71 4.41 9.02
C VAL A 399 17.76 4.99 8.08
N ALA A 400 19.02 5.03 8.52
CA ALA A 400 20.13 5.53 7.70
C ALA A 400 21.46 4.83 8.03
N VAL A 401 22.31 4.68 6.99
CA VAL A 401 23.61 3.99 7.03
C VAL A 401 24.70 4.82 7.69
#